data_AF-A0A7C2GXA8-F1
#
_entry.id   AF-A0A7C2GXA8-F1
#
_cell.length_a   1.000
_cell.length_b   1.000
_cell.length_c   1.000
_cell.angle_alpha   90.00
_cell.angle_beta   90.00
_cell.angle_gamma   90.00
#
_symmetry.space_group_name_H-M   'P 1'
#
loop_
_entity.id
_entity.type
_entity.pdbx_description
1 polymer ?
#
loop_
_entity_poly.entity_id
_entity_poly.type
_entity_poly.pdbx_seq_one_letter_code
_entity_poly.pdbx_strand_id
1 'polypeptide(L)'
;FNVQRFNHGAWGAVNGMRPDGTVETGADQAGEVWSGVVFAVAAAMAQHGLVAEAWQTAWGAYNVIYQQKGYWFRTPEAWDAAGNFRASLYLRPLSVWALELARASARPPRP
;
A
#
# COMPACT_ATOMS: atom_id res chain seq x y z
N PHE A 1 -10.16 -3.59 -6.05
CA PHE A 1 -11.12 -3.01 -5.08
C PHE A 1 -10.41 -2.36 -3.89
N ASN A 2 -9.56 -3.11 -3.17
CA ASN A 2 -8.89 -2.71 -1.93
C ASN A 2 -8.10 -1.39 -1.97
N VAL A 3 -7.66 -0.95 -3.15
CA VAL A 3 -7.03 0.37 -3.36
C VAL A 3 -8.09 1.38 -3.79
N GLN A 4 -8.63 1.25 -5.00
CA GLN A 4 -9.50 2.26 -5.61
C GLN A 4 -10.78 2.58 -4.82
N ARG A 5 -11.35 1.61 -4.09
CA ARG A 5 -12.54 1.81 -3.26
C ARG A 5 -12.22 2.19 -1.82
N PHE A 6 -10.96 2.24 -1.43
CA PHE A 6 -10.53 2.70 -0.11
C PHE A 6 -9.92 4.11 -0.23
N ASN A 7 -10.61 5.12 0.32
CA ASN A 7 -10.18 6.52 0.24
C ASN A 7 -9.75 6.94 -1.18
N HIS A 8 -10.51 6.53 -2.20
CA HIS A 8 -10.26 6.82 -3.62
C HIS A 8 -8.85 6.45 -4.09
N GLY A 9 -8.26 5.38 -3.53
CA GLY A 9 -6.91 4.93 -3.87
C GLY A 9 -5.78 5.79 -3.33
N ALA A 10 -6.06 6.78 -2.49
CA ALA A 10 -5.07 7.73 -2.00
C ALA A 10 -4.37 7.32 -0.69
N TRP A 11 -4.70 6.13 -0.16
CA TRP A 11 -4.29 5.71 1.19
C TRP A 11 -3.69 4.29 1.24
N GLY A 12 -3.34 3.71 0.09
CA GLY A 12 -2.82 2.35 -0.03
C GLY A 12 -3.92 1.30 -0.22
N ALA A 13 -3.63 0.06 0.16
CA ALA A 13 -4.54 -1.08 0.00
C ALA A 13 -5.04 -1.54 1.38
N VAL A 14 -6.36 -1.49 1.60
CA VAL A 14 -6.96 -2.07 2.81
C VAL A 14 -6.89 -3.60 2.77
N ASN A 15 -6.64 -4.24 3.91
CA ASN A 15 -6.41 -5.68 3.97
C ASN A 15 -7.64 -6.48 3.51
N GLY A 16 -8.83 -6.10 3.96
CA GLY A 16 -10.08 -6.80 3.67
C GLY A 16 -11.10 -5.91 3.01
N MET A 17 -11.65 -6.38 1.89
CA MET A 17 -12.78 -5.74 1.21
C MET A 17 -13.75 -6.80 0.70
N ARG A 18 -15.04 -6.59 0.96
CA ARG A 18 -16.11 -7.48 0.51
C ARG A 18 -16.33 -7.34 -1.01
N PRO A 19 -16.97 -8.32 -1.66
CA PRO A 19 -17.26 -8.27 -3.10
C PRO A 19 -18.12 -7.07 -3.52
N ASP A 20 -18.93 -6.51 -2.61
CA ASP A 20 -19.71 -5.29 -2.83
C ASP A 20 -18.87 -4.00 -2.77
N GLY A 21 -17.59 -4.11 -2.38
CA GLY A 21 -16.63 -3.02 -2.26
C GLY A 21 -16.63 -2.30 -0.90
N THR A 22 -17.38 -2.78 0.08
CA THR A 22 -17.32 -2.29 1.46
C THR A 22 -16.10 -2.88 2.19
N VAL A 23 -15.51 -2.11 3.12
CA VAL A 23 -14.40 -2.59 3.94
C VAL A 23 -14.88 -3.72 4.85
N GLU A 24 -14.11 -4.80 4.96
CA GLU A 24 -14.41 -5.91 5.86
C GLU A 24 -14.13 -5.50 7.32
N THR A 25 -15.05 -5.84 8.22
CA THR A 25 -15.09 -5.36 9.62
C THR A 25 -15.16 -6.50 10.64
N GLY A 26 -15.25 -7.75 10.20
CA GLY A 26 -15.37 -8.93 11.06
C GLY A 26 -14.05 -9.37 11.71
N ALA A 27 -12.93 -8.75 11.36
CA ALA A 27 -11.64 -8.96 12.01
C ALA A 27 -10.92 -7.63 12.20
N ASP A 28 -10.30 -7.43 13.36
CA ASP A 28 -9.66 -6.16 13.76
C ASP A 28 -8.67 -5.63 12.71
N GLN A 29 -7.98 -6.53 12.01
CA GLN A 29 -6.95 -6.21 11.04
C GLN A 29 -7.49 -6.01 9.61
N ALA A 30 -8.73 -6.41 9.33
CA ALA A 30 -9.29 -6.36 7.98
C ALA A 30 -9.51 -4.90 7.52
N GLY A 31 -9.87 -4.01 8.43
CA GLY A 31 -10.06 -2.59 8.17
C GLY A 31 -8.78 -1.75 8.14
N GLU A 32 -7.62 -2.37 8.36
CA GLU A 32 -6.34 -1.69 8.34
C GLU A 32 -5.71 -1.70 6.94
N VAL A 33 -4.86 -0.72 6.69
CA VAL A 33 -3.86 -0.73 5.63
C VAL A 33 -2.51 -1.05 6.25
N TRP A 34 -1.85 -2.13 5.82
CA TRP A 34 -0.51 -2.45 6.29
C TRP A 34 0.55 -1.90 5.35
N SER A 35 1.34 -0.94 5.79
CA SER A 35 2.28 -0.19 4.95
C SER A 35 3.26 -1.10 4.19
N GLY A 36 3.81 -2.11 4.87
CA GLY A 36 4.71 -3.08 4.23
C GLY A 36 4.01 -4.00 3.23
N VAL A 37 2.74 -4.35 3.46
CA VAL A 37 1.96 -5.14 2.51
C VAL A 37 1.62 -4.30 1.28
N VAL A 38 1.29 -3.02 1.45
CA VAL A 38 1.04 -2.10 0.33
C VAL A 38 2.23 -2.05 -0.61
N PHE A 39 3.44 -1.84 -0.07
CA PHE A 39 4.65 -1.81 -0.90
C PHE A 39 4.98 -3.16 -1.53
N ALA A 40 4.78 -4.28 -0.83
CA ALA A 40 4.99 -5.61 -1.38
C ALA A 40 4.01 -5.92 -2.53
N VAL A 41 2.72 -5.56 -2.38
CA VAL A 41 1.71 -5.70 -3.42
C VAL A 41 2.02 -4.79 -4.60
N ALA A 42 2.47 -3.56 -4.37
CA ALA A 42 2.91 -2.66 -5.43
C ALA A 42 4.10 -3.25 -6.22
N ALA A 43 5.08 -3.83 -5.53
CA ALA A 43 6.19 -4.51 -6.19
C ALA A 43 5.72 -5.71 -7.03
N ALA A 44 4.79 -6.52 -6.51
CA ALA A 44 4.21 -7.64 -7.25
C ALA A 44 3.44 -7.15 -8.49
N MET A 45 2.63 -6.10 -8.37
CA MET A 45 1.95 -5.46 -9.50
C MET A 45 2.95 -5.04 -10.59
N ALA A 46 4.04 -4.38 -10.20
CA ALA A 46 5.09 -3.96 -11.13
C ALA A 46 5.75 -5.15 -11.84
N GLN A 47 6.05 -6.24 -11.11
CA GLN A 47 6.62 -7.47 -11.71
C GLN A 47 5.67 -8.12 -12.72
N HIS A 48 4.36 -7.98 -12.53
CA HIS A 48 3.33 -8.48 -13.43
C HIS A 48 2.91 -7.48 -14.53
N GLY A 49 3.64 -6.38 -14.71
CA GLY A 49 3.39 -5.39 -15.77
C GLY A 49 2.27 -4.39 -15.46
N LEU A 50 1.69 -4.43 -14.26
CA LEU A 50 0.68 -3.48 -13.77
C LEU A 50 1.36 -2.23 -13.19
N VAL A 51 2.16 -1.56 -14.01
CA VAL A 51 3.07 -0.50 -13.56
C VAL A 51 2.31 0.72 -13.03
N ALA A 52 1.21 1.11 -13.68
CA ALA A 52 0.41 2.26 -13.25
C ALA A 52 -0.27 1.97 -11.89
N GLU A 53 -0.83 0.77 -11.73
CA GLU A 53 -1.47 0.32 -10.50
C GLU A 53 -0.46 0.18 -9.35
N ALA A 54 0.74 -0.31 -9.65
CA ALA A 54 1.84 -0.40 -8.69
C ALA A 54 2.17 0.98 -8.10
N TRP A 55 2.44 1.96 -8.96
CA TRP A 55 2.79 3.31 -8.52
C TRP A 55 1.61 4.01 -7.84
N GLN A 56 0.38 3.83 -8.31
CA GLN A 56 -0.81 4.34 -7.61
C GLN A 56 -0.94 3.76 -6.19
N THR A 57 -0.73 2.45 -6.05
CA THR A 57 -0.83 1.75 -4.77
C THR A 57 0.26 2.22 -3.79
N ALA A 58 1.51 2.29 -4.25
CA ALA A 58 2.63 2.79 -3.46
C ALA A 58 2.50 4.28 -3.11
N TRP A 59 2.00 5.09 -4.05
CA TRP A 59 1.74 6.51 -3.83
C TRP A 59 0.72 6.73 -2.70
N GLY A 60 -0.31 5.89 -2.59
CA GLY A 60 -1.26 5.99 -1.49
C GLY A 60 -0.61 5.86 -0.10
N ALA A 61 0.34 4.93 0.06
CA ALA A 61 1.12 4.85 1.30
C ALA A 61 2.02 6.08 1.49
N TYR A 62 2.72 6.54 0.44
CA TYR A 62 3.52 7.76 0.49
C TYR A 62 2.69 8.98 0.93
N ASN A 63 1.50 9.16 0.37
CA ASN A 63 0.60 10.26 0.66
C ASN A 63 0.18 10.27 2.14
N VAL A 64 -0.19 9.11 2.71
CA VAL A 64 -0.50 9.02 4.14
C VAL A 64 0.72 9.36 4.99
N ILE A 65 1.88 8.78 4.68
CA ILE A 65 3.09 8.90 5.50
C ILE A 65 3.65 10.32 5.48
N TYR A 66 3.78 10.93 4.31
CA TYR A 66 4.54 12.17 4.13
C TYR A 66 3.67 13.41 3.94
N GLN A 67 2.41 13.27 3.51
CA GLN A 67 1.56 14.43 3.17
C GLN A 67 0.40 14.63 4.15
N GLN A 68 -0.30 13.55 4.54
CA GLN A 68 -1.57 13.66 5.26
C GLN A 68 -1.45 13.50 6.78
N LYS A 69 -0.59 12.59 7.27
CA LYS A 69 -0.60 12.18 8.70
C LYS A 69 0.72 12.38 9.45
N GLY A 70 1.79 12.80 8.77
CA GLY A 70 3.05 13.13 9.43
C GLY A 70 3.76 11.94 10.09
N TYR A 71 3.86 10.83 9.37
CA TYR A 71 4.55 9.61 9.79
C TYR A 71 5.99 9.51 9.29
N TRP A 72 6.55 10.60 8.74
CA TRP A 72 7.95 10.68 8.34
C TRP A 72 8.90 10.19 9.45
N PHE A 73 9.89 9.38 9.06
CA PHE A 73 10.90 8.77 9.95
C PHE A 73 10.34 7.86 11.06
N ARG A 74 9.05 7.53 11.03
CA ARG A 74 8.39 6.70 12.04
C ARG A 74 7.25 5.86 11.46
N THR A 75 7.36 5.50 10.19
CA THR A 75 6.33 4.79 9.42
C THR A 75 5.76 3.60 10.21
N PRO A 76 4.42 3.55 10.41
CA PRO A 76 3.80 2.51 11.21
C PRO A 76 3.60 1.21 10.44
N GLU A 77 3.29 0.14 11.18
CA GLU A 77 2.77 -1.10 10.58
C GLU A 77 1.49 -0.82 9.81
N ALA A 78 0.55 -0.12 10.46
CA ALA A 78 -0.81 -0.01 9.97
C ALA A 78 -1.44 1.37 10.21
N TRP A 79 -2.49 1.68 9.44
CA TRP A 79 -3.46 2.73 9.74
C TRP A 79 -4.89 2.32 9.39
N ASP A 80 -5.87 2.89 10.09
CA ASP A 80 -7.31 2.72 9.83
C ASP A 80 -7.83 3.74 8.80
N ALA A 81 -9.14 3.72 8.53
CA ALA A 81 -9.81 4.65 7.60
C ALA A 81 -9.80 6.12 8.07
N ALA A 82 -9.70 6.37 9.37
CA ALA A 82 -9.50 7.72 9.93
C ALA A 82 -8.02 8.14 9.86
N GLY A 83 -7.14 7.18 9.62
CA GLY A 83 -5.70 7.31 9.51
C GLY A 83 -4.99 7.25 10.83
N ASN A 84 -5.62 6.79 11.90
CA ASN A 84 -4.93 6.52 13.16
C ASN A 84 -4.00 5.33 12.95
N PHE A 85 -2.78 5.43 13.47
CA PHE A 85 -1.76 4.40 13.25
C PHE A 85 -1.70 3.36 14.37
N ARG A 86 -1.15 2.19 14.04
CA ARG A 86 -0.71 1.17 15.00
C ARG A 86 0.75 0.82 14.76
N ALA A 87 1.52 0.73 15.86
CA ALA A 87 2.94 0.36 15.89
C ALA A 87 3.84 1.20 14.96
N SER A 88 4.19 2.42 15.41
CA SER A 88 5.15 3.31 14.75
C SER A 88 6.58 2.73 14.73
N LEU A 89 7.47 3.27 13.90
CA LEU A 89 8.87 2.83 13.74
C LEU A 89 8.97 1.35 13.36
N TYR A 90 8.20 0.93 12.35
CA TYR A 90 8.03 -0.49 12.03
C TYR A 90 8.93 -0.97 10.90
N LEU A 91 9.30 -2.26 10.94
CA LEU A 91 10.22 -2.88 9.98
C LEU A 91 9.58 -3.08 8.59
N ARG A 92 8.34 -3.59 8.55
CA ARG A 92 7.69 -4.01 7.30
C ARG A 92 7.64 -2.96 6.18
N PRO A 93 7.45 -1.65 6.43
CA PRO A 93 7.50 -0.64 5.36
C PRO A 93 8.82 -0.59 4.57
N LEU A 94 9.93 -1.19 5.05
CA LEU A 94 11.16 -1.34 4.27
C LEU A 94 10.98 -2.20 3.01
N SER A 95 9.87 -2.94 2.88
CA SER A 95 9.52 -3.66 1.65
C SER A 95 9.36 -2.76 0.42
N VAL A 96 9.33 -1.43 0.57
CA VAL A 96 9.39 -0.46 -0.53
C VAL A 96 10.55 -0.73 -1.49
N TRP A 97 11.70 -1.23 -1.00
CA TRP A 97 12.85 -1.57 -1.85
C TRP A 97 12.58 -2.73 -2.83
N ALA A 98 11.55 -3.54 -2.61
CA ALA A 98 11.14 -4.55 -3.58
C ALA A 98 10.65 -3.93 -4.91
N LEU A 99 10.18 -2.67 -4.90
CA LEU A 99 9.85 -1.93 -6.12
C LEU A 99 11.09 -1.67 -7.00
N GLU A 100 12.26 -1.45 -6.40
CA GLU A 100 13.51 -1.28 -7.17
C GLU A 100 13.94 -2.59 -7.83
N LEU A 101 13.79 -3.72 -7.13
CA LEU A 101 14.03 -5.04 -7.72
C LEU A 101 13.05 -5.33 -8.87
N ALA A 102 11.77 -5.03 -8.67
CA ALA A 102 10.74 -5.17 -9.70
C ALA A 102 11.06 -4.32 -10.94
N ARG A 103 11.48 -3.06 -10.72
CA ARG A 103 11.90 -2.13 -11.78
C ARG A 103 13.11 -2.63 -12.55
N ALA A 104 14.14 -3.13 -11.86
CA ALA A 104 15.34 -3.68 -12.49
C ALA A 104 15.05 -4.96 -13.31
N SER A 105 14.03 -5.72 -12.90
CA SER A 105 13.62 -6.97 -13.56
C SER A 105 12.67 -6.75 -14.74
N ALA A 106 12.17 -5.52 -14.93
CA ALA A 106 11.33 -5.15 -16.06
C ALA A 106 12.16 -5.25 -17.35
N ARG A 107 11.91 -6.30 -18.12
CA ARG A 107 12.62 -6.58 -19.38
C ARG A 107 12.37 -5.42 -20.36
N PRO A 108 13.39 -4.87 -21.03
CA PRO A 108 13.19 -3.81 -22.01
C PRO A 108 12.24 -4.28 -23.12
N PRO A 109 11.46 -3.36 -23.72
CA PRO A 109 10.58 -3.70 -24.83
C PRO A 109 11.40 -4.40 -25.92
N ARG A 110 10.90 -5.53 -26.44
CA ARG A 110 11.53 -6.19 -27.58
C ARG A 110 11.42 -5.24 -28.79
N PRO A 111 12.48 -5.12 -29.60
CA PRO A 111 12.44 -4.34 -30.84
C PRO A 111 11.40 -4.90 -31.82
#